data_AF-K1S5C4-F1
#
_entry.id   AF-K1S5C4-F1
#
_cell.length_a   1.000
_cell.length_b   1.000
_cell.length_c   1.000
_cell.angle_alpha   90.00
_cell.angle_beta   90.00
_cell.angle_gamma   90.00
#
_symmetry.space_group_name_H-M   'P 1'
#
loop_
_entity.id
_entity.type
_entity.pdbx_description
1 polymer ?
#
loop_
_entity_poly.entity_id
_entity_poly.type
_entity_poly.pdbx_seq_one_letter_code
_entity_poly.pdbx_strand_id
1 'polypeptide(L)'
;LETEASGKRLKAFMLTIGNLAMRQARAQYSCNFLACAGYEVVDNLGFETVEAGVEAAMAAKADIVVICSSDDEYAEYAIPAFKALDGRAMFIVAGAPACMDELKAAGIENFIHVRVNVLDTLKEFNAKLLK
;
A
#
# COMPACT_ATOMS: atom_id res chain seq x y z
N LEU A 1 -16.09 7.18 -12.16
CA LEU A 1 -15.27 7.52 -10.96
C LEU A 1 -14.28 8.63 -11.31
N GLU A 2 -13.83 9.45 -10.35
CA GLU A 2 -12.90 10.58 -10.62
C GLU A 2 -11.63 10.14 -11.38
N THR A 3 -11.16 8.93 -11.13
CA THR A 3 -10.08 8.25 -11.84
C THR A 3 -10.36 8.08 -13.34
N GLU A 4 -11.57 7.70 -13.73
CA GLU A 4 -11.97 7.58 -15.14
C GLU A 4 -12.04 8.94 -15.83
N ALA A 5 -12.48 9.98 -15.12
CA ALA A 5 -12.56 11.33 -15.65
C ALA A 5 -11.17 11.98 -15.83
N SER A 6 -10.19 11.58 -15.03
CA SER A 6 -8.82 12.11 -15.09
C SER A 6 -8.00 11.63 -16.30
N GLY A 7 -8.43 10.55 -16.97
CA GLY A 7 -7.67 9.88 -18.03
C GLY A 7 -6.40 9.14 -17.56
N LYS A 8 -6.01 9.29 -16.29
CA LYS A 8 -4.88 8.58 -15.67
C LYS A 8 -5.40 7.40 -14.84
N ARG A 9 -5.05 6.19 -15.26
CA ARG A 9 -5.32 5.00 -14.46
C ARG A 9 -4.20 4.84 -13.42
N LEU A 10 -4.50 5.23 -12.18
CA LEU A 10 -3.57 5.08 -11.07
C LEU A 10 -3.27 3.61 -10.81
N LYS A 11 -2.00 3.29 -10.56
CA LYS A 11 -1.54 1.92 -10.32
C LYS A 11 -1.12 1.71 -8.88
N ALA A 12 -1.73 0.72 -8.23
CA ALA A 12 -1.38 0.25 -6.90
C ALA A 12 -0.65 -1.09 -6.95
N PHE A 13 0.45 -1.20 -6.22
CA PHE A 13 1.29 -2.39 -6.18
C PHE A 13 1.32 -2.97 -4.76
N MET A 14 1.02 -4.26 -4.63
CA MET A 14 1.06 -4.95 -3.34
C MET A 14 2.49 -5.38 -3.03
N LEU A 15 3.12 -4.76 -2.05
CA LEU A 15 4.42 -5.21 -1.53
C LEU A 15 4.17 -6.32 -0.51
N THR A 16 4.09 -7.58 -0.97
CA THR A 16 3.81 -8.72 -0.11
C THR A 16 5.09 -9.33 0.48
N ILE A 17 5.20 -9.42 1.79
CA ILE A 17 6.41 -9.90 2.49
C ILE A 17 6.08 -10.61 3.80
N GLY A 18 6.92 -11.56 4.20
CA GLY A 18 6.76 -12.29 5.47
C GLY A 18 5.72 -13.40 5.38
N ASN A 19 4.94 -13.58 6.44
CA ASN A 19 4.00 -14.69 6.60
C ASN A 19 3.03 -14.84 5.41
N LEU A 20 3.01 -16.03 4.80
CA LEU A 20 2.23 -16.32 3.59
C LEU A 20 0.72 -16.09 3.75
N ALA A 21 0.12 -16.60 4.82
CA ALA A 21 -1.32 -16.50 5.02
C ALA A 21 -1.74 -15.04 5.26
N MET A 22 -0.97 -14.32 6.07
CA MET A 22 -1.26 -12.92 6.41
C MET A 22 -1.04 -11.98 5.23
N ARG A 23 0.08 -12.14 4.50
CA ARG A 23 0.37 -11.30 3.32
C ARG A 23 -0.68 -11.49 2.23
N GLN A 24 -1.16 -12.72 1.99
CA GLN A 24 -2.22 -12.99 1.02
C GLN A 24 -3.55 -12.36 1.42
N ALA A 25 -3.97 -12.52 2.68
CA ALA A 25 -5.22 -11.94 3.16
C ALA A 25 -5.21 -10.40 3.04
N ARG A 26 -4.08 -9.76 3.36
CA ARG A 26 -3.93 -8.29 3.28
C ARG A 26 -3.77 -7.78 1.85
N ALA A 27 -3.06 -8.50 1.00
CA ALA A 27 -2.98 -8.18 -0.42
C ALA A 27 -4.38 -8.22 -1.03
N GLN A 28 -5.15 -9.29 -0.79
CA GLN A 28 -6.50 -9.43 -1.32
C GLN A 28 -7.45 -8.33 -0.80
N TYR A 29 -7.39 -8.02 0.50
CA TYR A 29 -8.16 -6.91 1.06
C TYR A 29 -7.80 -5.57 0.40
N SER A 30 -6.51 -5.28 0.27
CA SER A 30 -6.00 -4.03 -0.29
C SER A 30 -6.33 -3.88 -1.78
N CYS A 31 -6.20 -4.96 -2.55
CA CYS A 31 -6.62 -5.03 -3.93
C CYS A 31 -8.10 -4.66 -4.07
N ASN A 32 -8.97 -5.28 -3.27
CA ASN A 32 -10.42 -5.00 -3.33
C ASN A 32 -10.73 -3.55 -2.91
N PHE A 33 -10.08 -3.06 -1.84
CA PHE A 33 -10.25 -1.69 -1.35
C PHE A 33 -9.93 -0.64 -2.42
N LEU A 34 -8.80 -0.81 -3.10
CA LEU A 34 -8.30 0.13 -4.10
C LEU A 34 -9.00 -0.04 -5.46
N ALA A 35 -9.39 -1.26 -5.82
CA ALA A 35 -10.17 -1.53 -7.01
C ALA A 35 -11.55 -0.85 -6.98
N CYS A 36 -12.13 -0.60 -5.79
CA CYS A 36 -13.36 0.19 -5.66
C CYS A 36 -13.24 1.62 -6.23
N ALA A 37 -12.04 2.21 -6.23
CA ALA A 37 -11.78 3.51 -6.87
C ALA A 37 -11.41 3.40 -8.35
N GLY A 38 -11.35 2.19 -8.92
CA GLY A 38 -10.93 1.96 -10.30
C GLY A 38 -9.41 1.94 -10.51
N TYR A 39 -8.62 1.85 -9.45
CA TYR A 39 -7.16 1.71 -9.58
C TYR A 39 -6.78 0.38 -10.26
N GLU A 40 -5.71 0.41 -11.04
CA GLU A 40 -5.07 -0.80 -11.53
C GLU A 40 -4.28 -1.43 -10.39
N VAL A 41 -4.66 -2.64 -9.97
CA VAL A 41 -4.01 -3.35 -8.86
C VAL A 41 -3.05 -4.40 -9.42
N VAL A 42 -1.81 -4.38 -8.93
CA VAL A 42 -0.76 -5.36 -9.25
C VAL A 42 -0.43 -6.13 -7.99
N ASP A 43 -0.85 -7.40 -7.98
CA ASP A 43 -0.56 -8.34 -6.90
C ASP A 43 0.61 -9.26 -7.28
N ASN A 44 1.22 -9.91 -6.29
CA ASN A 44 2.33 -10.84 -6.48
C ASN A 44 2.36 -11.90 -5.38
N LEU A 45 3.16 -12.94 -5.61
CA LEU A 45 3.23 -14.10 -4.72
C LEU A 45 4.00 -13.82 -3.42
N GLY A 46 4.86 -12.80 -3.37
CA GLY A 46 5.80 -12.57 -2.27
C GLY A 46 7.16 -12.08 -2.75
N PHE A 47 7.82 -11.27 -1.91
CA PHE A 47 9.24 -10.94 -2.03
C PHE A 47 10.05 -11.54 -0.88
N GLU A 48 11.32 -11.85 -1.17
CA GLU A 48 12.28 -12.30 -0.16
C GLU A 48 12.83 -11.14 0.67
N THR A 49 12.97 -9.96 0.05
CA THR A 49 13.44 -8.75 0.72
C THR A 49 12.57 -7.55 0.37
N VAL A 50 12.59 -6.55 1.26
CA VAL A 50 11.87 -5.29 1.07
C VAL A 50 12.34 -4.56 -0.17
N GLU A 51 13.66 -4.51 -0.39
CA GLU A 51 14.29 -3.79 -1.50
C GLU A 51 13.88 -4.39 -2.83
N ALA A 52 13.85 -5.72 -2.94
CA ALA A 52 13.43 -6.40 -4.16
C ALA A 52 11.98 -6.06 -4.52
N GLY A 53 11.10 -6.00 -3.51
CA GLY A 53 9.70 -5.65 -3.74
C GLY A 53 9.48 -4.17 -4.06
N VAL A 54 10.25 -3.26 -3.46
CA VAL A 54 10.21 -1.82 -3.80
C VAL A 54 10.69 -1.59 -5.23
N GLU A 55 11.80 -2.21 -5.63
CA GLU A 55 12.30 -2.08 -7.01
C GLU A 55 11.34 -2.69 -8.04
N ALA A 56 10.67 -3.80 -7.70
CA ALA A 56 9.59 -4.34 -8.53
C ALA A 56 8.41 -3.36 -8.66
N ALA A 57 8.02 -2.67 -7.58
CA ALA A 57 6.98 -1.66 -7.60
C ALA A 57 7.35 -0.47 -8.49
N MET A 58 8.62 -0.04 -8.45
CA MET A 58 9.12 1.06 -9.27
C MET A 58 9.22 0.66 -10.75
N ALA A 59 9.67 -0.56 -11.04
CA ALA A 59 9.66 -1.11 -12.40
C ALA A 59 8.24 -1.20 -12.97
N ALA A 60 7.25 -1.51 -12.13
CA ALA A 60 5.84 -1.51 -12.51
C ALA A 60 5.24 -0.10 -12.70
N LYS A 61 5.99 0.96 -12.33
CA LYS A 61 5.56 2.37 -12.31
C LYS A 61 4.32 2.56 -11.44
N ALA A 62 4.36 2.02 -10.22
CA ALA A 62 3.28 2.16 -9.26
C ALA A 62 3.16 3.60 -8.75
N ASP A 63 1.95 4.16 -8.73
CA ASP A 63 1.62 5.41 -8.05
C ASP A 63 1.41 5.19 -6.53
N ILE A 64 1.00 3.98 -6.16
CA ILE A 64 0.72 3.55 -4.79
C ILE A 64 1.46 2.23 -4.52
N VAL A 65 2.12 2.14 -3.36
CA VAL A 65 2.73 0.91 -2.87
C VAL A 65 2.11 0.56 -1.52
N VAL A 66 1.52 -0.63 -1.44
CA VAL A 66 0.84 -1.11 -0.22
C VAL A 66 1.63 -2.25 0.40
N ILE A 67 2.23 -2.04 1.57
CA ILE A 67 2.89 -3.13 2.28
C ILE A 67 1.84 -4.07 2.89
N CYS A 68 1.98 -5.36 2.59
CA CYS A 68 1.11 -6.43 3.02
C CYS A 68 1.97 -7.50 3.74
N SER A 69 1.98 -7.46 5.07
CA SER A 69 2.69 -8.43 5.93
C SER A 69 1.82 -8.84 7.11
N SER A 70 2.30 -9.47 8.18
CA SER A 70 1.54 -9.61 9.44
C SER A 70 1.67 -8.36 10.33
N ASP A 71 0.84 -8.21 11.38
CA ASP A 71 0.94 -7.06 12.29
C ASP A 71 2.27 -7.06 13.05
N ASP A 72 2.74 -8.25 13.43
CA ASP A 72 3.98 -8.42 14.19
C ASP A 72 5.22 -8.10 13.36
N GLU A 73 5.14 -8.34 12.04
CA GLU A 73 6.24 -8.12 11.09
C GLU A 73 6.34 -6.66 10.61
N TYR A 74 5.34 -5.80 10.84
CA TYR A 74 5.41 -4.41 10.37
C TYR A 74 6.46 -3.56 11.09
N ALA A 75 6.77 -3.87 12.36
CA ALA A 75 7.86 -3.19 13.07
C ALA A 75 9.22 -3.41 12.38
N GLU A 76 9.39 -4.56 11.73
CA GLU A 76 10.60 -4.93 11.00
C GLU A 76 10.59 -4.39 9.56
N TYR A 77 9.49 -4.58 8.82
CA TYR A 77 9.49 -4.31 7.37
C TYR A 77 8.95 -2.94 6.95
N ALA A 78 8.04 -2.32 7.71
CA ALA A 78 7.33 -1.13 7.23
C ALA A 78 8.24 0.10 7.15
N ILE A 79 9.11 0.33 8.14
CA ILE A 79 10.04 1.46 8.14
C ILE A 79 11.12 1.30 7.05
N PRO A 80 11.78 0.13 6.91
CA PRO A 80 12.70 -0.10 5.79
C PRO A 80 12.01 0.07 4.43
N ALA A 81 10.78 -0.43 4.26
CA ALA A 81 10.04 -0.31 3.00
C ALA A 81 9.71 1.15 2.68
N PHE A 82 9.29 1.91 3.67
CA PHE A 82 9.00 3.33 3.52
C PHE A 82 10.26 4.12 3.14
N LYS A 83 11.39 3.86 3.82
CA LYS A 83 12.68 4.49 3.51
C LYS A 83 13.20 4.09 2.15
N ALA A 84 13.11 2.80 1.79
CA ALA A 84 13.52 2.31 0.49
C ALA A 84 12.68 2.94 -0.61
N LEU A 85 11.37 3.13 -0.41
CA LEU A 85 10.51 3.79 -1.39
C LEU A 85 10.88 5.26 -1.61
N ASP A 86 11.39 5.96 -0.58
CA ASP A 86 11.93 7.32 -0.65
C ASP A 86 10.98 8.33 -1.32
N GLY A 87 9.68 8.24 -1.01
CA GLY A 87 8.67 9.15 -1.55
C GLY A 87 8.38 9.01 -3.05
N ARG A 88 8.94 7.98 -3.73
CA ARG A 88 8.73 7.73 -5.16
C ARG A 88 7.27 7.36 -5.51
N ALA A 89 6.51 6.87 -4.53
CA ALA A 89 5.09 6.58 -4.64
C ALA A 89 4.40 6.79 -3.28
N MET A 90 3.07 6.82 -3.27
CA MET A 90 2.30 6.85 -2.03
C MET A 90 2.46 5.52 -1.29
N PHE A 91 2.96 5.56 -0.05
CA PHE A 91 3.10 4.37 0.79
C PHE A 91 1.86 4.18 1.67
N ILE A 92 1.36 2.95 1.72
CA ILE A 92 0.20 2.53 2.52
C ILE A 92 0.54 1.27 3.30
N VAL A 93 0.14 1.20 4.58
CA VAL A 93 0.21 -0.02 5.39
C VAL A 93 -1.17 -0.71 5.42
N ALA A 94 -1.21 -2.00 5.04
CA ALA A 94 -2.44 -2.80 5.08
C ALA A 94 -2.65 -3.42 6.47
N GLY A 95 -3.25 -2.66 7.37
CA GLY A 95 -3.57 -3.13 8.72
C GLY A 95 -3.62 -2.01 9.74
N ALA A 96 -3.88 -2.40 10.99
CA ALA A 96 -3.83 -1.51 12.14
C ALA A 96 -2.92 -2.11 13.22
N PRO A 97 -1.60 -2.19 12.98
CA PRO A 97 -0.67 -2.79 13.92
C PRO A 97 -0.57 -1.97 15.21
N ALA A 98 -0.19 -2.63 16.31
CA ALA A 98 0.04 -1.94 17.58
C ALA A 98 1.16 -0.87 17.48
N CYS A 99 2.13 -1.06 16.56
CA CYS A 99 3.20 -0.09 16.29
C CYS A 99 2.76 1.09 15.39
N MET A 100 1.46 1.27 15.13
CA MET A 100 0.98 2.34 14.24
C MET A 100 1.48 3.73 14.62
N ASP A 101 1.57 4.04 15.92
CA ASP A 101 2.04 5.35 16.37
C ASP A 101 3.54 5.56 16.09
N GLU A 102 4.35 4.49 16.17
CA GLU A 102 5.76 4.51 15.79
C GLU A 102 5.93 4.68 14.28
N LEU A 103 5.10 3.98 13.49
CA LEU A 103 5.09 4.11 12.03
C LEU A 103 4.71 5.54 11.61
N LYS A 104 3.72 6.15 12.27
CA LYS A 104 3.36 7.55 12.07
C LYS A 104 4.48 8.50 12.46
N ALA A 105 5.16 8.25 13.57
CA ALA A 105 6.33 9.04 13.98
C ALA A 105 7.49 8.93 12.97
N ALA A 106 7.58 7.82 12.24
CA ALA A 106 8.52 7.63 11.13
C ALA A 106 8.08 8.31 9.81
N GLY A 107 6.88 8.91 9.76
CA GLY A 107 6.34 9.61 8.60
C GLY A 107 5.36 8.79 7.74
N ILE A 108 4.98 7.58 8.17
CA ILE A 108 3.98 6.77 7.48
C ILE A 108 2.59 7.24 7.88
N GLU A 109 1.87 7.87 6.95
CA GLU A 109 0.58 8.51 7.24
C GLU A 109 -0.63 7.69 6.79
N ASN A 110 -0.48 6.83 5.79
CA ASN A 110 -1.62 6.15 5.15
C ASN A 110 -1.74 4.70 5.63
N PHE A 111 -2.92 4.35 6.15
CA PHE A 111 -3.25 3.01 6.63
C PHE A 111 -4.62 2.60 6.08
N ILE A 112 -4.75 1.35 5.65
CA ILE A 112 -6.05 0.77 5.25
C ILE A 112 -6.36 -0.46 6.09
N HIS A 113 -7.57 -0.50 6.66
CA HIS A 113 -8.05 -1.61 7.48
C HIS A 113 -9.57 -1.59 7.59
N VAL A 114 -10.17 -2.67 8.06
CA VAL A 114 -11.64 -2.89 8.08
C VAL A 114 -12.48 -1.86 8.86
N ARG A 115 -11.85 -0.94 9.59
CA ARG A 115 -12.54 0.10 10.37
C ARG A 115 -12.43 1.50 9.73
N VAL A 116 -11.71 1.66 8.62
CA VAL A 116 -11.63 2.95 7.93
C VAL A 116 -12.88 3.20 7.09
N ASN A 117 -13.28 4.47 6.94
CA ASN A 117 -14.28 4.82 5.96
C ASN A 117 -13.67 4.75 4.56
N VAL A 118 -14.07 3.72 3.81
CA VAL A 118 -13.54 3.44 2.47
C VAL A 118 -13.73 4.62 1.52
N LEU A 119 -14.92 5.25 1.53
CA LEU A 119 -15.23 6.33 0.59
C LEU A 119 -14.35 7.57 0.85
N ASP A 120 -14.23 7.97 2.11
CA ASP A 120 -13.46 9.17 2.47
C ASP A 120 -11.97 8.94 2.20
N THR A 121 -11.46 7.78 2.57
CA THR A 121 -10.04 7.40 2.34
C THR A 121 -9.70 7.42 0.85
N LEU A 122 -10.56 6.84 0.00
CA LEU A 122 -10.31 6.81 -1.46
C LEU A 122 -10.39 8.22 -2.08
N LYS A 123 -11.28 9.09 -1.59
CA LYS A 123 -11.32 10.50 -2.03
C LYS A 123 -10.04 11.24 -1.66
N GLU A 124 -9.51 11.02 -0.46
CA GLU A 124 -8.24 11.60 -0.03
C GLU A 124 -7.08 11.12 -0.91
N PHE A 125 -7.02 9.82 -1.24
CA PHE A 125 -5.99 9.28 -2.13
C PHE A 125 -6.09 9.86 -3.55
N ASN A 126 -7.30 9.94 -4.11
CA ASN A 126 -7.53 10.59 -5.40
C ASN A 126 -7.05 12.05 -5.40
N ALA A 127 -7.41 12.83 -4.39
CA ALA A 127 -7.03 14.23 -4.29
C ALA A 127 -5.51 14.45 -4.19
N LYS A 128 -4.78 13.48 -3.59
CA LYS A 128 -3.32 13.50 -3.52
C LYS A 128 -2.65 13.11 -4.86
N LEU A 129 -3.26 12.20 -5.64
CA LEU A 129 -2.65 11.58 -6.81
C LEU A 129 -3.11 12.12 -8.18
N LEU A 130 -4.28 12.74 -8.24
CA LEU A 130 -4.89 13.28 -9.47
C LEU A 130 -4.72 14.81 -9.63
N LYS A 131 -3.72 15.40 -8.98
CA LYS A 131 -3.39 16.82 -9.17
C LYS A 131 -2.88 17.13 -10.57
#